data_AF-R9J130-F1
#
_entry.id   AF-R9J130-F1
#
_cell.length_a   1.000
_cell.length_b   1.000
_cell.length_c   1.000
_cell.angle_alpha   90.00
_cell.angle_beta   90.00
_cell.angle_gamma   90.00
#
_symmetry.space_group_name_H-M   'P 1'
#
loop_
_entity.id
_entity.type
_entity.pdbx_description
1 polymer ?
#
loop_
_entity_poly.entity_id
_entity_poly.type
_entity_poly.pdbx_seq_one_letter_code
_entity_poly.pdbx_strand_id
1 'polypeptide(L)'
;YNIAQVRDDVVKMVNGNSIGIDIEEEYSAGQNPPNSREDIYSAMIIYGLLSYSNGEVRVPNKELMIEFQKALKDDDFGYVAELVRNSGEVLNATLNKRGDTVASYLHNIHNSELPILKYNDENSLSCVVTLAYLSARNKYKVEREEKSGKGFVDFIFYPRRKNLPGIIIELKADKTPEEAIAQIKQKEYSEKLKKENVSAILAVGISYDTAAKEHQCIIEELCD
;
A
#
# COMPACT_ATOMS: atom_id res chain seq x y z
N TYR A 1 -6.43 -7.68 -26.27
CA TYR A 1 -7.15 -7.26 -25.04
C TYR A 1 -6.33 -7.66 -23.82
N ASN A 2 -5.46 -6.74 -23.38
CA ASN A 2 -4.54 -6.88 -22.24
C ASN A 2 -4.83 -5.86 -21.11
N ILE A 3 -6.02 -5.25 -21.14
CA ILE A 3 -6.41 -4.15 -20.25
C ILE A 3 -6.39 -4.57 -18.78
N ALA A 4 -6.78 -5.81 -18.46
CA ALA A 4 -6.74 -6.34 -17.10
C ALA A 4 -5.31 -6.42 -16.54
N GLN A 5 -4.36 -6.97 -17.32
CA GLN A 5 -2.96 -7.07 -16.88
C GLN A 5 -2.30 -5.69 -16.74
N VAL A 6 -2.58 -4.78 -17.67
CA VAL A 6 -2.09 -3.40 -17.60
C VAL A 6 -2.65 -2.69 -16.36
N ARG A 7 -3.93 -2.93 -16.04
CA ARG A 7 -4.56 -2.39 -14.83
C ARG A 7 -3.86 -2.88 -13.55
N ASP A 8 -3.58 -4.16 -13.43
CA ASP A 8 -2.92 -4.74 -12.25
C ASP A 8 -1.52 -4.16 -12.03
N ASP A 9 -0.78 -4.00 -13.11
CA ASP A 9 0.54 -3.40 -13.10
C ASP A 9 0.49 -1.90 -12.78
N VAL A 10 -0.50 -1.15 -13.30
CA VAL A 10 -0.71 0.26 -12.93
C VAL A 10 -0.99 0.39 -11.43
N VAL A 11 -1.75 -0.53 -10.82
CA VAL A 11 -1.96 -0.55 -9.36
C VAL A 11 -0.64 -0.78 -8.62
N LYS A 12 0.19 -1.72 -9.08
CA LYS A 12 1.52 -1.96 -8.48
C LYS A 12 2.45 -0.74 -8.64
N MET A 13 2.45 -0.10 -9.81
CA MET A 13 3.24 1.12 -10.06
C MET A 13 2.77 2.31 -9.23
N VAL A 14 1.47 2.45 -9.02
CA VAL A 14 0.92 3.47 -8.12
C VAL A 14 1.28 3.19 -6.66
N ASN A 15 1.48 1.92 -6.32
CA ASN A 15 2.07 1.48 -5.05
C ASN A 15 3.60 1.63 -4.98
N GLY A 16 4.22 2.31 -5.93
CA GLY A 16 5.66 2.59 -5.94
C GLY A 16 6.53 1.39 -6.27
N ASN A 17 5.95 0.27 -6.70
CA ASN A 17 6.69 -0.89 -7.19
C ASN A 17 7.02 -0.68 -8.68
N SER A 18 8.13 -1.24 -9.15
CA SER A 18 8.41 -1.35 -10.58
C SER A 18 7.78 -2.62 -11.15
N ILE A 19 7.62 -2.65 -12.48
CA ILE A 19 7.08 -3.80 -13.22
C ILE A 19 8.14 -4.28 -14.20
N GLY A 20 8.57 -5.53 -14.01
CA GLY A 20 9.41 -6.23 -14.96
C GLY A 20 8.67 -6.44 -16.27
N ILE A 21 9.23 -5.92 -17.36
CA ILE A 21 8.74 -6.15 -18.71
C ILE A 21 9.90 -6.09 -19.69
N ASP A 22 9.98 -7.11 -20.54
CA ASP A 22 10.93 -7.15 -21.64
C ASP A 22 10.30 -6.48 -22.85
N ILE A 23 10.70 -5.24 -23.10
CA ILE A 23 10.30 -4.49 -24.30
C ILE A 23 11.38 -4.73 -25.36
N GLU A 24 11.15 -5.71 -26.22
CA GLU A 24 12.09 -6.10 -27.28
C GLU A 24 12.03 -5.16 -28.50
N GLU A 25 10.86 -4.55 -28.79
CA GLU A 25 10.66 -3.64 -29.93
C GLU A 25 10.02 -2.29 -29.51
N GLU A 26 10.53 -1.19 -30.07
CA GLU A 26 9.97 0.15 -29.87
C GLU A 26 8.66 0.32 -30.66
N TYR A 27 7.58 0.71 -29.98
CA TYR A 27 6.33 1.05 -30.62
C TYR A 27 6.51 2.32 -31.47
N SER A 28 6.65 2.16 -32.78
CA SER A 28 6.93 3.27 -33.69
C SER A 28 5.68 4.11 -33.99
N ALA A 29 5.83 5.43 -34.08
CA ALA A 29 4.76 6.33 -34.48
C ALA A 29 4.24 5.98 -35.89
N GLY A 30 2.95 5.62 -36.00
CA GLY A 30 2.30 5.21 -37.26
C GLY A 30 1.78 3.76 -37.29
N GLN A 31 2.01 2.99 -36.22
CA GLN A 31 1.46 1.64 -36.03
C GLN A 31 -0.05 1.64 -35.70
N ASN A 32 -0.70 0.50 -35.94
CA ASN A 32 -2.08 0.25 -35.48
C ASN A 32 -2.18 0.40 -33.96
N PRO A 33 -3.37 0.75 -33.39
CA PRO A 33 -3.55 0.91 -31.95
C PRO A 33 -2.93 -0.25 -31.14
N PRO A 34 -2.24 0.06 -30.03
CA PRO A 34 -1.50 -0.93 -29.27
C PRO A 34 -2.44 -2.07 -28.82
N ASN A 35 -2.05 -3.32 -29.08
CA ASN A 35 -2.94 -4.47 -28.90
C ASN A 35 -2.40 -5.50 -27.88
N SER A 36 -1.09 -5.43 -27.59
CA SER A 36 -0.39 -6.21 -26.56
C SER A 36 -0.10 -5.37 -25.29
N ARG A 37 0.42 -6.01 -24.24
CA ARG A 37 0.70 -5.36 -22.94
C ARG A 37 1.97 -4.53 -23.09
N GLU A 38 2.93 -5.10 -23.81
CA GLU A 38 4.21 -4.56 -24.22
C GLU A 38 4.02 -3.32 -25.11
N ASP A 39 3.10 -3.36 -26.09
CA ASP A 39 2.80 -2.20 -26.95
C ASP A 39 2.26 -1.02 -26.14
N ILE A 40 1.37 -1.31 -25.18
CA ILE A 40 0.76 -0.29 -24.33
C ILE A 40 1.85 0.39 -23.47
N TYR A 41 2.76 -0.38 -22.89
CA TYR A 41 3.86 0.18 -22.11
C TYR A 41 4.88 0.91 -22.96
N SER A 42 5.25 0.35 -24.10
CA SER A 42 6.16 0.98 -25.06
C SER A 42 5.63 2.37 -25.49
N ALA A 43 4.33 2.46 -25.77
CA ALA A 43 3.67 3.74 -26.03
C ALA A 43 3.72 4.68 -24.82
N MET A 44 3.35 4.22 -23.62
CA MET A 44 3.38 5.05 -22.40
C MET A 44 4.78 5.58 -22.05
N ILE A 45 5.84 4.82 -22.36
CA ILE A 45 7.22 5.24 -22.19
C ILE A 45 7.59 6.34 -23.19
N ILE A 46 7.26 6.15 -24.48
CA ILE A 46 7.53 7.14 -25.54
C ILE A 46 6.80 8.46 -25.27
N TYR A 47 5.57 8.39 -24.78
CA TYR A 47 4.80 9.58 -24.39
C TYR A 47 5.26 10.21 -23.06
N GLY A 48 6.26 9.63 -22.39
CA GLY A 48 6.84 10.17 -21.16
C GLY A 48 5.98 9.96 -19.91
N LEU A 49 4.97 9.09 -19.97
CA LEU A 49 4.08 8.77 -18.85
C LEU A 49 4.71 7.79 -17.86
N LEU A 50 5.58 6.91 -18.34
CA LEU A 50 6.32 5.92 -17.56
C LEU A 50 7.81 6.01 -17.87
N SER A 51 8.68 5.67 -16.92
CA SER A 51 10.11 5.47 -17.18
C SER A 51 10.45 3.98 -17.24
N TYR A 52 11.37 3.65 -18.14
CA TYR A 52 11.91 2.31 -18.30
C TYR A 52 13.41 2.30 -18.06
N SER A 53 13.87 1.36 -17.24
CA SER A 53 15.30 1.16 -16.97
C SER A 53 15.54 -0.25 -16.48
N ASN A 54 16.56 -0.92 -17.00
CA ASN A 54 16.97 -2.28 -16.57
C ASN A 54 15.83 -3.32 -16.63
N GLY A 55 15.00 -3.31 -17.67
CA GLY A 55 13.88 -4.25 -17.79
C GLY A 55 12.68 -3.91 -16.90
N GLU A 56 12.67 -2.72 -16.27
CA GLU A 56 11.63 -2.33 -15.33
C GLU A 56 10.95 -1.01 -15.71
N VAL A 57 9.63 -0.99 -15.61
CA VAL A 57 8.79 0.19 -15.81
C VAL A 57 8.28 0.75 -14.48
N ARG A 58 8.26 2.08 -14.35
CA ARG A 58 7.78 2.79 -13.16
C ARG A 58 7.18 4.15 -13.52
N VAL A 59 6.36 4.69 -12.62
CA VAL A 59 5.89 6.07 -12.73
C VAL A 59 7.03 7.02 -12.35
N PRO A 60 7.43 7.95 -13.24
CA PRO A 60 8.71 8.66 -13.10
C PRO A 60 8.65 9.82 -12.12
N ASN A 61 7.46 10.36 -11.84
CA ASN A 61 7.30 11.52 -10.98
C ASN A 61 5.92 11.55 -10.30
N LYS A 62 5.80 12.44 -9.31
CA LYS A 62 4.59 12.58 -8.49
C LYS A 62 3.39 13.14 -9.25
N GLU A 63 3.60 13.95 -10.28
CA GLU A 63 2.51 14.54 -11.05
C GLU A 63 1.79 13.46 -11.86
N LEU A 64 2.55 12.65 -12.60
CA LEU A 64 2.02 11.51 -13.34
C LEU A 64 1.42 10.47 -12.40
N MET A 65 2.00 10.27 -11.21
CA MET A 65 1.41 9.41 -10.17
C MET A 65 -0.01 9.85 -9.79
N ILE A 66 -0.25 11.15 -9.66
CA ILE A 66 -1.57 11.70 -9.34
C ILE A 66 -2.53 11.50 -10.52
N GLU A 67 -2.07 11.67 -11.76
CA GLU A 67 -2.90 11.45 -12.94
C GLU A 67 -3.29 9.97 -13.12
N PHE A 68 -2.37 9.02 -12.88
CA PHE A 68 -2.71 7.60 -12.84
C PHE A 68 -3.72 7.30 -11.72
N GLN A 69 -3.55 7.87 -10.52
CA GLN A 69 -4.52 7.73 -9.43
C GLN A 69 -5.90 8.32 -9.76
N LYS A 70 -5.98 9.36 -10.60
CA LYS A 70 -7.25 9.95 -11.06
C LYS A 70 -7.90 9.08 -12.14
N ALA A 71 -7.12 8.61 -13.11
CA ALA A 71 -7.60 7.71 -14.16
C ALA A 71 -8.15 6.40 -13.59
N LEU A 72 -7.57 5.91 -12.50
CA LEU A 72 -8.07 4.75 -11.76
C LEU A 72 -9.40 4.99 -11.01
N LYS A 73 -9.89 6.24 -10.92
CA LYS A 73 -11.18 6.59 -10.30
C LYS A 73 -12.33 6.67 -11.30
N ASP A 74 -12.05 6.54 -12.59
CA ASP A 74 -13.08 6.54 -13.64
C ASP A 74 -13.92 5.25 -13.57
N ASP A 75 -15.17 5.30 -14.03
CA ASP A 75 -16.18 4.25 -13.81
C ASP A 75 -15.80 2.90 -14.47
N ASP A 76 -15.00 2.93 -15.54
CA ASP A 76 -14.40 1.74 -16.18
C ASP A 76 -13.38 1.01 -15.27
N PHE A 77 -12.92 1.67 -14.21
CA PHE A 77 -12.03 1.13 -13.17
C PHE A 77 -12.73 0.97 -11.81
N GLY A 78 -14.06 0.80 -11.77
CA GLY A 78 -14.88 0.77 -10.55
C GLY A 78 -14.28 0.08 -9.30
N TYR A 79 -13.70 -1.11 -9.45
CA TYR A 79 -13.01 -1.82 -8.35
C TYR A 79 -11.77 -1.11 -7.77
N VAL A 80 -10.95 -0.46 -8.61
CA VAL A 80 -9.77 0.28 -8.13
C VAL A 80 -10.19 1.65 -7.59
N ALA A 81 -11.21 2.28 -8.17
CA ALA A 81 -11.85 3.46 -7.60
C ALA A 81 -12.36 3.17 -6.18
N GLU A 82 -12.98 2.00 -5.97
CA GLU A 82 -13.43 1.51 -4.68
C GLU A 82 -12.26 1.25 -3.71
N LEU A 83 -11.18 0.59 -4.14
CA LEU A 83 -9.97 0.40 -3.33
C LEU A 83 -9.35 1.74 -2.89
N VAL A 84 -9.24 2.71 -3.79
CA VAL A 84 -8.73 4.05 -3.48
C VAL A 84 -9.66 4.77 -2.49
N ARG A 85 -10.99 4.71 -2.69
CA ARG A 85 -11.96 5.29 -1.76
C ARG A 85 -11.88 4.63 -0.38
N ASN A 86 -11.91 3.31 -0.32
CA ASN A 86 -11.84 2.53 0.91
C ASN A 86 -10.53 2.80 1.65
N SER A 87 -9.41 2.96 0.94
CA SER A 87 -8.14 3.29 1.58
C SER A 87 -8.09 4.69 2.24
N GLY A 88 -8.87 5.64 1.72
CA GLY A 88 -9.06 6.94 2.37
C GLY A 88 -9.84 6.81 3.68
N GLU A 89 -10.89 5.98 3.67
CA GLU A 89 -11.71 5.69 4.85
C GLU A 89 -10.95 4.89 5.91
N VAL A 90 -10.09 3.94 5.53
CA VAL A 90 -9.20 3.23 6.44
C VAL A 90 -8.30 4.22 7.17
N LEU A 91 -7.58 5.08 6.44
CA LEU A 91 -6.73 6.08 7.09
C LEU A 91 -7.53 7.01 8.02
N ASN A 92 -8.73 7.41 7.61
CA ASN A 92 -9.61 8.23 8.45
C ASN A 92 -10.04 7.48 9.72
N ALA A 93 -10.40 6.20 9.60
CA ALA A 93 -10.71 5.35 10.75
C ALA A 93 -9.50 5.22 11.70
N THR A 94 -8.30 5.05 11.16
CA THR A 94 -7.06 4.97 11.94
C THR A 94 -6.80 6.25 12.73
N LEU A 95 -6.89 7.41 12.07
CA LEU A 95 -6.70 8.72 12.72
C LEU A 95 -7.74 9.00 13.83
N ASN A 96 -8.95 8.45 13.68
CA ASN A 96 -10.01 8.54 14.68
C ASN A 96 -10.03 7.35 15.65
N LYS A 97 -8.97 6.51 15.66
CA LYS A 97 -8.80 5.35 16.56
C LYS A 97 -9.96 4.33 16.50
N ARG A 98 -10.61 4.20 15.33
CA ARG A 98 -11.71 3.26 15.09
C ARG A 98 -11.19 1.89 14.63
N GLY A 99 -10.60 1.14 15.56
CA GLY A 99 -9.99 -0.18 15.31
C GLY A 99 -10.92 -1.17 14.59
N ASP A 100 -12.15 -1.36 15.08
CA ASP A 100 -13.12 -2.27 14.47
C ASP A 100 -13.45 -1.92 13.01
N THR A 101 -13.50 -0.62 12.69
CA THR A 101 -13.72 -0.15 11.32
C THR A 101 -12.51 -0.49 10.43
N VAL A 102 -11.29 -0.29 10.93
CA VAL A 102 -10.07 -0.69 10.21
C VAL A 102 -10.05 -2.20 9.96
N ALA A 103 -10.34 -3.01 10.98
CA ALA A 103 -10.42 -4.46 10.87
C ALA A 103 -11.46 -4.92 9.84
N SER A 104 -12.64 -4.30 9.82
CA SER A 104 -13.69 -4.60 8.84
C SER A 104 -13.25 -4.31 7.39
N TYR A 105 -12.58 -3.17 7.15
CA TYR A 105 -12.04 -2.88 5.82
C TYR A 105 -10.94 -3.85 5.41
N LEU A 106 -10.04 -4.22 6.32
CA LEU A 106 -8.99 -5.21 6.06
C LEU A 106 -9.60 -6.58 5.73
N HIS A 107 -10.66 -6.99 6.44
CA HIS A 107 -11.39 -8.22 6.15
C HIS A 107 -12.06 -8.19 4.77
N ASN A 108 -12.68 -7.06 4.40
CA ASN A 108 -13.29 -6.91 3.07
C ASN A 108 -12.26 -7.03 1.95
N ILE A 109 -11.12 -6.34 2.08
CA ILE A 109 -9.99 -6.45 1.14
C ILE A 109 -9.48 -7.90 1.13
N HIS A 110 -9.27 -8.51 2.29
CA HIS A 110 -8.79 -9.89 2.37
C HIS A 110 -9.73 -10.86 1.63
N ASN A 111 -11.04 -10.75 1.80
CA ASN A 111 -11.99 -11.64 1.13
C ASN A 111 -12.19 -11.33 -0.37
N SER A 112 -12.04 -10.07 -0.79
CA SER A 112 -12.17 -9.68 -2.21
C SER A 112 -10.93 -10.04 -3.04
N GLU A 113 -9.74 -9.95 -2.45
CA GLU A 113 -8.46 -10.08 -3.16
C GLU A 113 -7.86 -11.51 -3.20
N LEU A 114 -8.44 -12.49 -2.48
CA LEU A 114 -7.74 -13.74 -2.13
C LEU A 114 -7.80 -14.98 -3.07
N PRO A 115 -8.33 -14.95 -4.31
CA PRO A 115 -7.99 -16.02 -5.26
C PRO A 115 -6.54 -15.93 -5.77
N ILE A 116 -5.87 -14.77 -5.62
CA ILE A 116 -4.65 -14.41 -6.37
C ILE A 116 -3.35 -14.53 -5.54
N LEU A 117 -3.42 -14.53 -4.20
CA LEU A 117 -2.23 -14.54 -3.33
C LEU A 117 -2.14 -15.84 -2.52
N LYS A 118 -1.53 -16.87 -3.10
CA LYS A 118 -1.03 -18.03 -2.33
C LYS A 118 0.31 -17.67 -1.68
N TYR A 119 0.29 -16.95 -0.56
CA TYR A 119 1.50 -16.68 0.23
C TYR A 119 1.21 -16.74 1.73
N ASN A 120 2.24 -17.11 2.50
CA ASN A 120 2.19 -17.28 3.96
C ASN A 120 1.61 -16.07 4.70
N ASP A 121 1.07 -16.35 5.87
CA ASP A 121 0.01 -15.58 6.53
C ASP A 121 0.39 -14.12 6.85
N GLU A 122 1.63 -13.84 7.31
CA GLU A 122 2.10 -12.47 7.59
C GLU A 122 2.44 -11.65 6.33
N ASN A 123 2.97 -12.31 5.28
CA ASN A 123 3.28 -11.63 4.01
C ASN A 123 1.99 -11.22 3.28
N SER A 124 0.96 -12.07 3.38
CA SER A 124 -0.38 -11.77 2.88
C SER A 124 -1.01 -10.62 3.66
N LEU A 125 -0.88 -10.59 4.99
CA LEU A 125 -1.38 -9.48 5.81
C LEU A 125 -0.71 -8.14 5.47
N SER A 126 0.61 -8.16 5.20
CA SER A 126 1.34 -6.97 4.73
C SER A 126 0.82 -6.43 3.40
N CYS A 127 0.41 -7.30 2.49
CA CYS A 127 -0.16 -6.91 1.21
C CYS A 127 -1.52 -6.24 1.39
N VAL A 128 -2.40 -6.84 2.21
CA VAL A 128 -3.71 -6.28 2.56
C VAL A 128 -3.57 -4.90 3.18
N VAL A 129 -2.64 -4.71 4.12
CA VAL A 129 -2.36 -3.42 4.75
C VAL A 129 -1.83 -2.39 3.74
N THR A 130 -0.96 -2.81 2.81
CA THR A 130 -0.46 -1.92 1.76
C THR A 130 -1.59 -1.37 0.88
N LEU A 131 -2.55 -2.22 0.50
CA LEU A 131 -3.73 -1.82 -0.26
C LEU A 131 -4.67 -0.93 0.58
N ALA A 132 -4.95 -1.35 1.81
CA ALA A 132 -5.83 -0.64 2.73
C ALA A 132 -5.34 0.78 3.06
N TYR A 133 -4.02 1.02 3.05
CA TYR A 133 -3.43 2.33 3.32
C TYR A 133 -2.92 3.04 2.07
N LEU A 134 -3.35 2.64 0.86
CA LEU A 134 -2.93 3.25 -0.40
C LEU A 134 -3.01 4.79 -0.39
N SER A 135 -4.15 5.35 0.01
CA SER A 135 -4.36 6.80 0.09
C SER A 135 -3.44 7.52 1.10
N ALA A 136 -2.88 6.81 2.08
CA ALA A 136 -1.99 7.41 3.08
C ALA A 136 -0.68 7.91 2.48
N ARG A 137 -0.22 7.35 1.35
CA ARG A 137 1.00 7.79 0.66
C ARG A 137 0.98 9.25 0.21
N ASN A 138 -0.21 9.83 0.04
CA ASN A 138 -0.37 11.26 -0.25
C ASN A 138 -0.04 12.16 0.95
N LYS A 139 -0.26 11.66 2.18
CA LYS A 139 -0.10 12.39 3.43
C LYS A 139 1.15 11.97 4.23
N TYR A 140 1.69 10.80 3.92
CA TYR A 140 2.78 10.17 4.67
C TYR A 140 3.91 9.72 3.73
N LYS A 141 5.14 9.71 4.25
CA LYS A 141 6.21 8.84 3.74
C LYS A 141 6.07 7.52 4.48
N VAL A 142 5.85 6.43 3.76
CA VAL A 142 5.68 5.08 4.35
C VAL A 142 7.00 4.33 4.20
N GLU A 143 7.49 3.78 5.31
CA GLU A 143 8.67 2.91 5.38
C GLU A 143 8.22 1.52 5.78
N ARG A 144 8.69 0.51 5.05
CA ARG A 144 8.48 -0.92 5.33
C ARG A 144 9.85 -1.54 5.50
N GLU A 145 10.12 -2.19 6.62
CA GLU A 145 11.41 -2.87 6.86
C GLU A 145 11.24 -4.38 6.78
N GLU A 146 12.00 -5.03 5.89
CA GLU A 146 12.00 -6.49 5.77
C GLU A 146 12.76 -7.14 6.92
N LYS A 147 12.17 -8.22 7.48
CA LYS A 147 12.65 -8.96 8.66
C LYS A 147 14.01 -9.64 8.39
N SER A 148 15.11 -8.90 8.44
CA SER A 148 16.49 -9.40 8.27
C SER A 148 17.25 -9.58 9.59
N GLY A 149 16.58 -10.08 10.63
CA GLY A 149 17.24 -10.67 11.81
C GLY A 149 17.39 -9.80 13.06
N LYS A 150 16.91 -8.55 13.07
CA LYS A 150 16.76 -7.75 14.30
C LYS A 150 15.37 -7.12 14.37
N GLY A 151 14.37 -7.92 14.77
CA GLY A 151 12.98 -7.52 15.07
C GLY A 151 12.59 -6.11 14.61
N PHE A 152 12.25 -5.99 13.33
CA PHE A 152 11.85 -4.75 12.66
C PHE A 152 10.33 -4.62 12.68
N VAL A 153 9.84 -3.39 12.63
CA VAL A 153 8.42 -3.08 12.55
C VAL A 153 7.92 -3.19 11.11
N ASP A 154 6.68 -3.64 10.94
CA ASP A 154 6.16 -3.88 9.58
C ASP A 154 5.98 -2.56 8.81
N PHE A 155 5.40 -1.51 9.43
CA PHE A 155 5.26 -0.21 8.77
C PHE A 155 5.44 1.00 9.71
N ILE A 156 6.10 2.04 9.20
CA ILE A 156 6.15 3.37 9.83
C ILE A 156 5.68 4.43 8.83
N PHE A 157 4.74 5.26 9.26
CA PHE A 157 4.17 6.35 8.48
C PHE A 157 4.66 7.67 9.07
N TYR A 158 5.59 8.31 8.36
CA TYR A 158 6.10 9.63 8.70
C TYR A 158 5.19 10.71 8.11
N PRO A 159 4.53 11.54 8.93
CA PRO A 159 3.58 12.54 8.43
C PRO A 159 4.33 13.62 7.65
N ARG A 160 3.81 13.99 6.48
CA ARG A 160 4.37 15.10 5.69
C ARG A 160 3.97 16.47 6.23
N ARG A 161 2.96 16.53 7.10
CA ARG A 161 2.47 17.76 7.74
C ARG A 161 2.50 17.57 9.26
N LYS A 162 3.01 18.57 9.98
CA LYS A 162 3.19 18.51 11.44
C LYS A 162 1.90 18.33 12.26
N ASN A 163 0.74 18.59 11.66
CA ASN A 163 -0.55 18.45 12.32
C ASN A 163 -1.16 17.03 12.22
N LEU A 164 -0.47 16.10 11.56
CA LEU A 164 -0.87 14.70 11.49
C LEU A 164 0.01 13.87 12.44
N PRO A 165 -0.57 12.89 13.14
CA PRO A 165 0.23 11.99 13.96
C PRO A 165 1.05 11.07 13.07
N GLY A 166 2.21 10.63 13.56
CA GLY A 166 2.90 9.47 13.01
C GLY A 166 2.12 8.19 13.30
N ILE A 167 2.26 7.18 12.44
CA ILE A 167 1.56 5.90 12.61
C ILE A 167 2.60 4.79 12.55
N ILE A 168 2.56 3.88 13.51
CA ILE A 168 3.38 2.68 13.56
C ILE A 168 2.44 1.49 13.50
N ILE A 169 2.61 0.61 12.51
CA ILE A 169 1.77 -0.58 12.34
C ILE A 169 2.63 -1.82 12.54
N GLU A 170 2.19 -2.70 13.43
CA GLU A 170 2.76 -4.02 13.65
C GLU A 170 1.69 -5.08 13.37
N LEU A 171 2.09 -6.13 12.66
CA LEU A 171 1.25 -7.21 12.20
C LEU A 171 1.53 -8.49 12.98
N LYS A 172 0.48 -9.26 13.23
CA LYS A 172 0.57 -10.59 13.83
C LYS A 172 -0.37 -11.59 13.16
N ALA A 173 0.16 -12.73 12.76
CA ALA A 173 -0.66 -13.90 12.45
C ALA A 173 -0.87 -14.74 13.72
N ASP A 174 -2.10 -15.21 13.95
CA ASP A 174 -2.49 -16.14 15.04
C ASP A 174 -2.07 -15.69 16.46
N LYS A 175 -2.01 -14.37 16.67
CA LYS A 175 -1.77 -13.74 17.97
C LYS A 175 -2.67 -12.51 18.12
N THR A 176 -2.60 -11.83 19.26
CA THR A 176 -3.52 -10.73 19.56
C THR A 176 -2.97 -9.36 19.09
N PRO A 177 -3.84 -8.38 18.80
CA PRO A 177 -3.42 -7.03 18.47
C PRO A 177 -2.71 -6.34 19.66
N GLU A 178 -2.99 -6.73 20.90
CA GLU A 178 -2.28 -6.24 22.09
C GLU A 178 -0.81 -6.68 22.11
N GLU A 179 -0.50 -7.91 21.66
CA GLU A 179 0.89 -8.34 21.51
C GLU A 179 1.64 -7.49 20.48
N ALA A 180 0.96 -7.07 19.41
CA ALA A 180 1.52 -6.16 18.40
C ALA A 180 1.82 -4.77 19.01
N ILE A 181 0.88 -4.20 19.77
CA ILE A 181 1.08 -2.94 20.49
C ILE A 181 2.24 -3.06 21.51
N ALA A 182 2.28 -4.16 22.26
CA ALA A 182 3.34 -4.41 23.24
C ALA A 182 4.72 -4.48 22.56
N GLN A 183 4.82 -5.11 21.39
CA GLN A 183 6.05 -5.11 20.61
C GLN A 183 6.44 -3.72 20.13
N ILE A 184 5.48 -2.90 19.66
CA ILE A 184 5.75 -1.52 19.25
C ILE A 184 6.39 -0.72 20.39
N LYS A 185 5.83 -0.86 21.60
CA LYS A 185 6.34 -0.18 22.81
C LYS A 185 7.70 -0.72 23.22
N GLN A 186 7.86 -2.04 23.31
CA GLN A 186 9.11 -2.68 23.76
C GLN A 186 10.30 -2.37 22.86
N LYS A 187 10.06 -2.23 21.55
CA LYS A 187 11.10 -1.96 20.55
C LYS A 187 11.35 -0.47 20.34
N GLU A 188 10.64 0.39 21.05
CA GLU A 188 10.81 1.85 21.03
C GLU A 188 10.78 2.43 19.61
N TYR A 189 9.95 1.85 18.71
CA TYR A 189 9.89 2.31 17.31
C TYR A 189 9.45 3.78 17.18
N SER A 190 8.77 4.32 18.20
CA SER A 190 8.44 5.74 18.33
C SER A 190 9.65 6.67 18.25
N GLU A 191 10.85 6.21 18.66
CA GLU A 191 12.06 7.02 18.62
C GLU A 191 12.44 7.46 17.20
N LYS A 192 12.12 6.66 16.18
CA LYS A 192 12.32 7.05 14.77
C LYS A 192 11.46 8.28 14.41
N LEU A 193 10.21 8.31 14.86
CA LEU A 193 9.28 9.43 14.61
C LEU A 193 9.61 10.65 15.48
N LYS A 194 10.03 10.46 16.74
CA LYS A 194 10.45 11.55 17.63
C LYS A 194 11.66 12.29 17.09
N LYS A 195 12.64 11.59 16.51
CA LYS A 195 13.81 12.21 15.83
C LYS A 195 13.41 13.13 14.67
N GLU A 196 12.26 12.86 14.04
CA GLU A 196 11.68 13.68 12.97
C GLU A 196 10.74 14.79 13.51
N ASN A 197 10.74 15.05 14.82
CA ASN A 197 9.91 16.04 15.51
C ASN A 197 8.39 15.80 15.36
N VAL A 198 7.98 14.52 15.30
CA VAL A 198 6.57 14.14 15.32
C VAL A 198 6.09 14.06 16.76
N SER A 199 5.09 14.87 17.13
CA SER A 199 4.64 15.03 18.51
C SER A 199 3.54 14.06 18.96
N ALA A 200 2.73 13.56 18.02
CA ALA A 200 1.66 12.61 18.31
C ALA A 200 1.93 11.33 17.50
N ILE A 201 1.83 10.17 18.14
CA ILE A 201 2.13 8.88 17.52
C ILE A 201 1.01 7.90 17.83
N LEU A 202 0.46 7.27 16.80
CA LEU A 202 -0.49 6.18 16.92
C LEU A 202 0.24 4.85 16.75
N ALA A 203 0.15 3.98 17.75
CA ALA A 203 0.50 2.57 17.63
C ALA A 203 -0.73 1.80 17.17
N VAL A 204 -0.57 1.01 16.11
CA VAL A 204 -1.64 0.23 15.48
C VAL A 204 -1.22 -1.23 15.48
N GLY A 205 -1.87 -2.02 16.32
CA GLY A 205 -1.72 -3.47 16.34
C GLY A 205 -2.80 -4.10 15.47
N ILE A 206 -2.40 -4.87 14.46
CA ILE A 206 -3.32 -5.61 13.60
C ILE A 206 -3.00 -7.09 13.75
N SER A 207 -4.03 -7.88 14.00
CA SER A 207 -3.92 -9.33 13.94
C SER A 207 -4.88 -9.95 12.95
N TYR A 208 -4.50 -11.13 12.46
CA TYR A 208 -5.35 -12.00 11.69
C TYR A 208 -5.35 -13.40 12.30
N ASP A 209 -6.53 -13.89 12.67
CA ASP A 209 -6.75 -15.26 13.12
C ASP A 209 -7.01 -16.14 11.89
N THR A 210 -6.11 -17.07 11.60
CA THR A 210 -6.22 -17.94 10.42
C THR A 210 -7.32 -19.00 10.56
N ALA A 211 -7.68 -19.38 11.79
CA ALA A 211 -8.71 -20.37 12.08
C ALA A 211 -10.12 -19.76 11.98
N ALA A 212 -10.33 -18.61 12.63
CA ALA A 212 -11.58 -17.86 12.56
C ALA A 212 -11.72 -17.06 11.25
N LYS A 213 -10.61 -16.78 10.57
CA LYS A 213 -10.51 -15.91 9.38
C LYS A 213 -10.93 -14.46 9.66
N GLU A 214 -10.63 -13.97 10.85
CA GLU A 214 -11.05 -12.66 11.32
C GLU A 214 -9.85 -11.73 11.53
N HIS A 215 -10.02 -10.46 11.16
CA HIS A 215 -9.06 -9.40 11.46
C HIS A 215 -9.47 -8.72 12.77
N GLN A 216 -8.48 -8.35 13.57
CA GLN A 216 -8.67 -7.50 14.75
C GLN A 216 -7.69 -6.34 14.69
N CYS A 217 -8.09 -5.19 15.24
CA CYS A 217 -7.24 -4.01 15.24
C CYS A 217 -7.43 -3.19 16.52
N ILE A 218 -6.30 -2.86 17.16
CA ILE A 218 -6.24 -1.94 18.29
C ILE A 218 -5.39 -0.74 17.89
N ILE A 219 -5.84 0.44 18.30
CA ILE A 219 -5.16 1.70 18.02
C ILE A 219 -5.01 2.46 19.33
N GLU A 220 -3.77 2.70 19.71
CA GLU A 220 -3.43 3.46 20.91
C GLU A 220 -2.62 4.69 20.54
N GLU A 221 -2.79 5.77 21.30
CA GLU A 221 -1.86 6.89 21.25
C GLU A 221 -0.71 6.60 22.21
N LEU A 222 0.52 6.71 21.72
CA LEU A 222 1.70 6.60 22.55
C LEU A 222 1.87 7.94 23.27
N CYS A 223 1.51 7.97 24.55
CA CYS A 223 1.89 9.06 25.45
C CYS A 223 3.35 8.89 25.85
N ASP A 224 4.07 10.01 25.94
CA ASP A 224 5.33 10.08 26.68
C ASP A 224 5.13 9.82 28.18
#